data_AF-A0A848ZYT8-F1
#
_entry.id   AF-A0A848ZYT8-F1
#
_cell.length_a   1.000
_cell.length_b   1.000
_cell.length_c   1.000
_cell.angle_alpha   90.00
_cell.angle_beta   90.00
_cell.angle_gamma   90.00
#
_symmetry.space_group_name_H-M   'P 1'
#
loop_
_entity.id
_entity.type
_entity.pdbx_description
1 polymer ?
#
loop_
_entity_poly.entity_id
_entity_poly.type
_entity_poly.pdbx_seq_one_letter_code
_entity_poly.pdbx_strand_id
1 'polypeptide(L)' 'FRLTSEINPLLRFFRTVDVAIPTLYVMGEEDYLFLPTVQQLVQDHKSSRLVVVENCGHVVNVEQPQFFNDTVISYLLAK' A
#
# COMPACT_ATOMS: atom_id res chain seq x y z
N PHE A 1 8.60 -14.97 10.12
CA PHE A 1 8.74 -15.78 8.89
C PHE A 1 9.46 -14.96 7.83
N ARG A 2 10.65 -15.38 7.40
CA ARG A 2 11.60 -14.63 6.56
C ARG A 2 11.53 -15.01 5.07
N LEU A 3 10.34 -15.33 4.54
CA LEU A 3 10.28 -15.87 3.17
C LEU A 3 10.22 -14.83 2.06
N THR A 4 10.10 -13.52 2.32
CA THR A 4 10.01 -12.51 1.24
C THR A 4 10.94 -11.31 1.40
N SER A 5 11.52 -11.08 2.58
CA SER A 5 12.46 -9.97 2.83
C SER A 5 13.75 -10.08 1.99
N GLU A 6 14.04 -11.25 1.43
CA GLU A 6 15.17 -11.53 0.54
C GLU A 6 14.76 -11.79 -0.92
N ILE A 7 13.46 -11.80 -1.24
CA ILE A 7 13.01 -12.12 -2.59
C ILE A 7 13.09 -10.87 -3.48
N ASN A 8 14.12 -10.88 -4.31
CA ASN A 8 14.37 -10.06 -5.49
C ASN A 8 15.01 -8.66 -5.26
N PRO A 9 16.30 -8.49 -5.59
CA PRO A 9 16.98 -7.19 -5.59
C PRO A 9 16.24 -6.10 -6.39
N LEU A 10 15.49 -6.50 -7.43
CA LEU A 10 14.69 -5.58 -8.23
C LEU A 10 13.55 -4.95 -7.42
N LEU A 11 12.88 -5.73 -6.55
CA LEU A 11 11.82 -5.21 -5.69
C LEU A 11 12.37 -4.25 -4.63
N ARG A 12 13.61 -4.48 -4.15
CA ARG A 12 14.32 -3.48 -3.34
C ARG A 12 14.58 -2.22 -4.14
N PHE A 13 15.03 -2.32 -5.39
CA PHE A 13 15.31 -1.17 -6.25
C PHE A 13 14.09 -0.26 -6.45
N PHE A 14 12.90 -0.84 -6.69
CA PHE A 14 11.65 -0.06 -6.79
C PHE A 14 11.21 0.59 -5.47
N ARG A 15 11.63 0.05 -4.32
CA ARG A 15 11.37 0.65 -3.01
C ARG A 15 12.33 1.78 -2.65
N THR A 16 13.50 1.86 -3.28
CA THR A 16 14.52 2.87 -2.94
C THR A 16 14.48 4.11 -3.83
N VAL A 17 13.83 4.02 -4.99
CA VAL A 17 13.69 5.16 -5.90
C VAL A 17 12.36 5.86 -5.59
N ASP A 18 12.43 7.01 -4.93
CA ASP A 18 11.27 7.91 -4.82
C ASP A 18 10.96 8.44 -6.22
N VAL A 19 9.97 7.82 -6.86
CA VAL A 19 9.44 8.30 -8.13
C VAL A 19 8.37 9.31 -7.77
N ALA A 20 8.46 10.54 -8.30
CA ALA A 20 7.50 11.62 -8.07
C ALA A 20 6.12 11.39 -8.72
N ILE A 21 5.68 10.13 -8.75
CA ILE A 21 4.39 9.67 -9.23
C ILE A 21 3.47 9.58 -8.01
N PRO A 22 2.33 10.29 -8.02
CA PRO A 22 1.31 10.14 -6.99
C PRO A 22 0.93 8.67 -6.81
N THR A 23 1.12 8.14 -5.61
CA THR A 23 0.89 6.72 -5.28
C THR A 23 -0.08 6.60 -4.10
N LEU A 24 -1.12 5.78 -4.25
CA LEU A 24 -2.04 5.44 -3.17
C LEU A 24 -1.88 3.96 -2.79
N TYR A 25 -1.62 3.71 -1.51
CA TYR A 25 -1.70 2.39 -0.90
C TYR A 25 -3.02 2.26 -0.13
N VAL A 26 -3.78 1.21 -0.41
CA VAL A 26 -5.00 0.84 0.32
C VAL A 26 -4.76 -0.55 0.91
N MET A 27 -4.71 -0.66 2.24
CA MET A 27 -4.30 -1.89 2.94
C MET A 27 -5.24 -2.20 4.10
N GLY A 28 -5.47 -3.49 4.36
CA GLY A 28 -6.17 -3.91 5.57
C GLY A 28 -5.26 -3.84 6.80
N GLU A 29 -5.84 -3.55 7.96
CA GLU A 29 -5.13 -3.52 9.25
C GLU A 29 -4.54 -4.89 9.62
N GLU A 30 -5.17 -5.97 9.17
CA GLU A 30 -4.75 -7.35 9.45
C GLU A 30 -3.73 -7.89 8.43
N ASP A 31 -3.28 -7.05 7.49
CA ASP A 31 -2.19 -7.39 6.57
C ASP A 31 -0.81 -7.28 7.24
N TYR A 32 -0.59 -8.11 8.26
CA TYR A 32 0.62 -8.09 9.10
C TYR A 32 1.92 -8.34 8.33
N LEU A 33 1.85 -8.96 7.15
CA LEU A 33 3.02 -9.28 6.34
C LEU A 33 3.52 -8.07 5.55
N PHE A 34 2.62 -7.21 5.05
CA PHE A 34 3.00 -6.12 4.15
C PHE A 34 2.81 -4.73 4.77
N LEU A 35 1.82 -4.53 5.64
CA LEU A 35 1.47 -3.22 6.21
C LEU A 35 2.66 -2.53 6.90
N PRO A 36 3.46 -3.18 7.76
CA PRO A 36 4.59 -2.51 8.42
C PRO A 36 5.64 -1.98 7.44
N THR A 37 5.83 -2.68 6.32
CA THR A 37 6.80 -2.27 5.29
C THR A 37 6.27 -1.08 4.49
N VAL A 38 4.99 -1.06 4.16
CA VAL A 38 4.37 0.06 3.44
C VAL A 38 4.28 1.30 4.34
N GLN A 39 4.00 1.13 5.64
CA GLN A 39 4.04 2.23 6.61
C GLN A 39 5.41 2.92 6.68
N GLN A 40 6.51 2.17 6.58
CA GLN A 40 7.84 2.75 6.47
C GLN A 40 8.05 3.44 5.12
N LEU A 41 7.66 2.79 4.03
CA LEU A 41 7.83 3.32 2.67
C LEU A 41 7.14 4.69 2.47
N VAL A 42 5.91 4.85 3.00
CA VAL A 42 5.17 6.11 2.85
C VAL A 42 5.71 7.26 3.69
N GLN A 43 6.56 6.98 4.69
CA GLN A 43 7.29 8.03 5.42
C GLN A 43 8.43 8.60 4.57
N ASP A 44 9.06 7.75 3.75
CA ASP A 44 10.19 8.13 2.90
C ASP A 44 9.73 8.72 1.55
N HIS A 45 8.62 8.23 0.99
CA HIS A 45 8.13 8.59 -0.35
C HIS A 45 7.08 9.71 -0.29
N LYS A 46 7.48 10.95 -0.57
CA LYS A 46 6.62 12.14 -0.37
C LYS A 46 5.41 12.22 -1.30
N SER A 47 5.47 11.56 -2.44
CA SER A 47 4.34 11.50 -3.40
C SER A 47 3.41 10.31 -3.12
N SER A 48 3.45 9.74 -1.91
CA SER A 48 2.64 8.58 -1.55
C SER A 48 1.67 8.85 -0.39
N ARG A 49 0.55 8.13 -0.38
CA ARG A 49 -0.45 8.13 0.69
C ARG A 49 -0.83 6.71 1.04
N LEU A 50 -1.02 6.44 2.33
CA LEU A 50 -1.54 5.17 2.85
C LEU A 50 -2.94 5.37 3.44
N VAL A 51 -3.86 4.47 3.11
CA VAL A 51 -5.16 4.30 3.75
C VAL A 51 -5.19 2.89 4.35
N VAL A 52 -5.42 2.81 5.67
CA VAL A 52 -5.56 1.56 6.40
C VAL A 52 -7.04 1.31 6.68
N VAL A 53 -7.51 0.11 6.37
CA VAL A 53 -8.91 -0.32 6.53
C VAL A 53 -9.00 -1.21 7.77
N GLU A 54 -9.70 -0.72 8.79
CA GLU A 54 -9.93 -1.46 10.04
C GLU A 54 -10.73 -2.74 9.81
N ASN A 55 -10.46 -3.78 10.60
CA ASN A 55 -11.14 -5.10 10.51
C ASN A 55 -11.13 -5.67 9.08
N CYS A 56 -9.99 -5.61 8.41
CA CYS A 56 -9.81 -6.07 7.03
C CYS A 56 -8.47 -6.77 6.85
N GLY A 57 -8.49 -7.91 6.16
CA GLY A 57 -7.30 -8.65 5.75
C GLY A 57 -6.62 -8.09 4.50
N HIS A 58 -5.82 -8.95 3.87
CA HIS A 58 -4.97 -8.60 2.73
C HIS A 58 -5.78 -8.18 1.49
N VAL A 59 -6.97 -8.74 1.28
CA VAL A 59 -7.71 -8.61 0.02
C VAL A 59 -8.84 -7.58 0.16
N VAL A 60 -8.46 -6.32 0.41
CA VAL A 60 -9.40 -5.23 0.72
C VAL A 60 -10.49 -5.07 -0.33
N ASN A 61 -10.16 -5.22 -1.62
CA ASN A 61 -11.12 -5.11 -2.72
C ASN A 61 -12.18 -6.21 -2.73
N VAL A 62 -11.98 -7.31 -2.00
CA VAL A 62 -12.94 -8.42 -1.83
C VAL A 62 -13.64 -8.34 -0.49
N GLU A 63 -12.91 -8.05 0.59
CA GLU A 63 -13.45 -8.01 1.96
C GLU A 63 -14.29 -6.75 2.22
N GLN A 64 -13.84 -5.59 1.72
CA GLN A 64 -14.54 -4.30 1.84
C GLN A 64 -14.65 -3.59 0.48
N PRO A 65 -15.41 -4.15 -0.48
CA PRO A 65 -15.41 -3.70 -1.87
C PRO A 65 -15.94 -2.27 -2.05
N GLN A 66 -16.94 -1.87 -1.26
CA GLN A 66 -17.52 -0.52 -1.33
C GLN A 66 -16.48 0.53 -0.88
N PHE A 67 -15.86 0.32 0.28
CA PHE A 67 -14.80 1.21 0.78
C PHE A 67 -13.64 1.30 -0.21
N PHE A 68 -13.19 0.16 -0.74
CA PHE A 68 -12.11 0.11 -1.72
C PHE A 68 -12.45 0.93 -2.97
N ASN A 69 -13.62 0.69 -3.57
CA ASN A 69 -14.04 1.37 -4.78
C ASN A 69 -14.19 2.87 -4.57
N ASP A 70 -14.86 3.30 -3.49
CA ASP A 70 -15.05 4.72 -3.18
C ASP A 70 -13.71 5.43 -2.96
N THR A 71 -12.78 4.79 -2.24
CA THR A 71 -11.45 5.32 -1.98
C THR A 71 -10.62 5.46 -3.26
N VAL A 72 -10.57 4.41 -4.08
CA VAL A 72 -9.75 4.39 -5.31
C VAL A 72 -10.33 5.32 -6.37
N ILE A 73 -11.65 5.32 -6.59
CA ILE A 73 -12.30 6.23 -7.54
C ILE A 73 -12.10 7.68 -7.12
N SER A 74 -12.28 8.00 -5.83
CA SER A 74 -12.05 9.37 -5.33
C SER A 74 -10.62 9.84 -5.58
N TYR A 75 -9.64 8.95 -5.39
CA TYR A 75 -8.24 9.25 -5.68
C TYR A 75 -7.98 9.50 -7.17
N LEU A 76 -8.56 8.68 -8.06
CA LEU A 76 -8.40 8.84 -9.51
C LEU A 76 -9.07 10.10 -10.06
N LEU A 77 -10.16 10.55 -9.44
CA LEU A 77 -10.89 11.76 -9.85
C LEU A 77 -10.31 13.05 -9.27
N ALA A 78 -9.53 12.96 -8.20
CA ALA A 78 -8.77 14.08 -7.65
C ALA A 78 -7.59 14.40 -8.59
N LYS A 79 -7.83 15.30 -9.56
CA LYS A 79 -6.78 15.89 -10.41
C LYS A 79 -5.93 16.88 -9.64
#